data_AF-A0A6V7UG81-F1
#
_entry.id   AF-A0A6V7UG81-F1
#
_cell.length_a   1.000
_cell.length_b   1.000
_cell.length_c   1.000
_cell.angle_alpha   90.00
_cell.angle_beta   90.00
_cell.angle_gamma   90.00
#
_symmetry.space_group_name_H-M   'P 1'
#
loop_
_entity.id
_entity.type
_entity.pdbx_description
1 polymer ?
#
loop_
_entity_poly.entity_id
_entity_poly.type
_entity_poly.pdbx_seq_one_letter_code
_entity_poly.pdbx_strand_id
1 'polypeptide(L)' 'MSLMICPISRASANQRAGRAGRTRPGKCFRLYSEKAYVTDLQKQTCLEVVF' A
#
# COMPACT_ATOMS: atom_id res chain seq x y z
N MET A 1 -15.29 9.92 -17.92
CA MET A 1 -14.39 8.87 -17.41
C MET A 1 -13.42 9.53 -16.43
N SER A 2 -13.63 9.35 -15.11
CA SER A 2 -12.79 9.99 -14.08
C SER A 2 -11.98 8.93 -13.35
N LEU A 3 -10.67 9.14 -13.20
CA LEU A 3 -9.80 8.30 -12.39
C LEU A 3 -9.65 8.96 -11.02
N MET A 4 -10.16 8.31 -9.98
CA MET A 4 -10.09 8.83 -8.60
C MET A 4 -8.82 8.31 -7.92
N ILE A 5 -8.17 9.19 -7.15
CA ILE A 5 -7.03 8.80 -6.31
C ILE A 5 -7.59 8.22 -5.01
N CYS A 6 -7.20 6.99 -4.70
CA CYS A 6 -7.56 6.30 -3.46
C CYS A 6 -6.30 5.92 -2.67
N PRO A 7 -6.35 5.96 -1.32
CA PRO A 7 -5.26 5.47 -0.50
C PRO A 7 -5.07 3.96 -0.71
N ILE A 8 -3.81 3.50 -0.64
CA ILE A 8 -3.47 2.08 -0.78
C ILE A 8 -3.74 1.31 0.51
N SER A 9 -4.00 0.01 0.41
CA SER A 9 -4.00 -0.87 1.59
C SER A 9 -2.59 -1.15 2.10
N ARG A 10 -2.48 -1.55 3.37
CA ARG A 10 -1.24 -2.05 3.98
C ARG A 10 -0.68 -3.25 3.23
N ALA A 11 -1.56 -4.17 2.80
CA ALA A 11 -1.17 -5.30 1.95
C ALA A 11 -0.47 -4.83 0.67
N SER A 12 -1.03 -3.83 -0.03
CA SER A 12 -0.39 -3.24 -1.23
C SER A 12 0.94 -2.56 -0.91
N ALA A 13 1.02 -1.80 0.18
CA ALA A 13 2.27 -1.16 0.63
C ALA A 13 3.38 -2.19 0.93
N ASN A 14 3.02 -3.35 1.49
CA ASN A 14 3.96 -4.43 1.77
C ASN A 14 4.42 -5.14 0.49
N GLN A 15 3.52 -5.36 -0.46
CA GLN A 15 3.90 -5.90 -1.78
C GLN A 15 4.89 -4.97 -2.49
N ARG A 16 4.70 -3.64 -2.41
CA ARG A 16 5.66 -2.66 -2.95
C ARG A 16 7.03 -2.75 -2.28
N ALA A 17 7.07 -2.88 -0.95
CA ALA A 17 8.31 -3.08 -0.21
C ALA A 17 9.01 -4.38 -0.61
N GLY A 18 8.26 -5.48 -0.76
CA GLY A 18 8.79 -6.77 -1.22
C GLY A 18 9.39 -6.72 -2.63
N ARG A 19 8.79 -5.94 -3.55
CA ARG A 19 9.33 -5.74 -4.90
C ARG A 19 10.69 -5.05 -4.90
N ALA A 20 10.92 -4.10 -3.98
CA ALA A 20 12.21 -3.42 -3.88
C ALA A 20 13.35 -4.37 -3.49
N GLY A 21 13.06 -5.42 -2.72
CA GLY A 21 14.03 -6.41 -2.24
C GLY A 21 14.15 -7.69 -3.07
N ARG A 22 13.64 -7.72 -4.31
CA ARG A 22 13.44 -8.97 -5.07
C ARG A 22 14.72 -9.76 -5.36
N THR A 23 15.84 -9.08 -5.61
CA THR A 23 17.09 -9.73 -6.07
C THR A 23 18.27 -9.44 -5.14
N ARG A 24 18.22 -8.32 -4.41
CA ARG A 24 19.23 -7.85 -3.48
C ARG A 24 18.52 -7.09 -2.35
N PRO A 25 19.17 -6.85 -1.20
CA PRO A 25 18.61 -5.98 -0.15
C PRO A 25 18.14 -4.65 -0.75
N GLY A 26 16.85 -4.39 -0.62
CA GLY A 26 16.18 -3.21 -1.16
C GLY A 26 15.69 -2.30 -0.06
N LYS A 27 15.61 -1.00 -0.36
CA LYS A 27 14.98 0.00 0.51
C LYS A 27 13.69 0.49 -0.13
N CYS A 28 12.65 0.64 0.67
CA CYS A 28 11.38 1.21 0.24
C CYS A 28 11.05 2.40 1.15
N PHE A 29 11.06 3.60 0.58
CA PHE A 29 10.72 4.83 1.30
C PHE A 29 9.22 5.09 1.18
N ARG A 30 8.56 5.25 2.33
CA ARG A 30 7.14 5.56 2.42
C ARG A 30 7.00 7.03 2.76
N LEU A 31 6.30 7.80 1.92
CA LEU A 31 6.07 9.25 2.11
C LEU A 31 4.90 9.53 3.06
N TYR A 32 4.77 8.71 4.12
CA TYR A 32 3.78 8.85 5.17
C TYR A 32 4.36 8.33 6.48
N SER A 33 3.84 8.82 7.60
CA SER A 33 4.31 8.42 8.93
C SER A 33 3.90 6.98 9.26
N GLU A 34 4.63 6.36 10.19
CA GLU A 34 4.26 5.03 10.71
C GLU A 34 2.88 5.04 11.38
N LYS A 35 2.50 6.16 12.00
CA LYS A 35 1.17 6.33 12.57
C LYS A 35 0.10 6.23 11.49
N ALA A 36 0.24 6.99 10.39
CA ALA A 36 -0.69 6.95 9.25
C ALA A 36 -0.78 5.55 8.63
N TYR A 37 0.33 4.80 8.58
CA TYR A 37 0.32 3.41 8.12
C TYR A 37 -0.61 2.50 8.95
N VAL A 38 -0.70 2.73 10.25
CA VAL A 38 -1.50 1.90 11.16
C VAL A 38 -2.94 2.39 11.27
N THR A 39 -3.14 3.70 11.33
CA THR A 39 -4.45 4.31 11.57
C THR A 39 -5.25 4.53 10.30
N ASP A 40 -4.59 4.97 9.22
CA ASP A 40 -5.29 5.50 8.04
C ASP A 40 -5.41 4.44 6.93
N LEU A 41 -4.48 3.48 6.89
CA LEU A 41 -4.47 2.43 5.87
C LEU A 41 -5.22 1.16 6.32
N GLN A 42 -6.17 0.74 5.47
CA GLN A 42 -6.86 -0.53 5.59
C GLN A 42 -5.87 -1.71 5.51
N LYS A 43 -6.12 -2.80 6.26
CA LYS A 43 -5.23 -3.98 6.26
C LYS A 43 -5.11 -4.60 4.88
N GLN A 44 -6.23 -4.76 4.19
CA GLN A 44 -6.35 -5.37 2.88
C GLN A 44 -7.19 -4.47 1.99
N THR A 45 -6.97 -4.54 0.68
CA THR A 45 -7.81 -3.83 -0.28
C THR A 45 -9.21 -4.44 -0.20
N CYS A 46 -10.24 -3.61 -0.04
CA CYS A 46 -11.61 -4.06 -0.21
C CYS A 46 -11.76 -4.72 -1.59
N LEU A 47 -12.52 -5.82 -1.66
CA LEU A 47 -12.76 -6.47 -2.93
C LEU A 47 -13.55 -5.52 -3.83
N GLU A 48 -13.17 -5.44 -5.10
CA GLU A 48 -13.82 -4.57 -6.09
C GLU A 48 -15.24 -5.05 -6.44
N VAL A 49 -15.64 -6.24 -6.01
CA VAL A 49 -17.02 -6.72 -6.07
C VAL A 49 -17.78 -6.17 -4.87
N VAL A 50 -18.20 -4.92 -5.00
CA VAL A 50 -19.32 -4.38 -4.22
C VAL A 50 -20.58 -4.77 -5.00
N PHE A 51 -21.43 -5.61 -4.40
CA PHE A 51 -22.77 -5.89 -4.94
C PHE A 51 -23.65 -4.65 -4.88
#